data_AF-A0A7C5SIV8-F1
#
_entry.id   AF-A0A7C5SIV8-F1
#
_cell.length_a   1.000
_cell.length_b   1.000
_cell.length_c   1.000
_cell.angle_alpha   90.00
_cell.angle_beta   90.00
_cell.angle_gamma   90.00
#
_symmetry.space_group_name_H-M   'P 1'
#
loop_
_entity.id
_entity.type
_entity.pdbx_description
1 polymer ?
#
loop_
_entity_poly.entity_id
_entity_poly.type
_entity_poly.pdbx_seq_one_letter_code
_entity_poly.pdbx_strand_id
1 'polypeptide(L)'
;EDEGEGVHAVYRGSDVLDHGGTCGVMDAAGLGDVPVKMTRFGHGDAGTRGTGDYRIAEIAIDADWQLYNNYFGRNQTSLLNDVDSVMAGLNVIYERDVVLTYTLTQVIIRTSSASNPYTTNDPSALLNQFASEWNNNQQDVQRDVAHLWTGRNMSGSTIGIAFLGTVCTSNGYGADQIRFTSNYNSRVALFAHELGHNWNAEHCDGSGDCHIMCSGLGGCNGLGNPVRFGAGAKTQINGFIPSRSCVDNIGTSLPVFENFDDNVLDPVDWAGGVGFDIITDGSAPSGNRVGRLTPPFASLGTTPVAMNVAPGNTVAVQMWLKPQSSTGTTFRVSVRDAQGALLRIGEIPGDEQNGQYKQYTMQLPASALNIDTPVSFTPDSTGPAWRFDDINIFEASSTNATISLPLVEDFERAGLFMDRWQPSSPEVNNDEPSPPSGVYSVEMQPGQRMETADILAAGSSNIVFGVLVSSPSDAAPDAALVFEYRDGGGAWHQIASFPASSLPTSGFGVAEVVLPAGAEHNALSLAIEAVGGASSDAWRLDDLEVGGDPRGADCPADINGDGVLDLLDISAFVAAFTSGDPAADLAEPFGVLDLGDVSAFVNSFTAGCP
;
A
#
# COMPACT_ATOMS: atom_id res chain seq x y z
N GLU A 1 -28.03 44.85 -13.44
CA GLU A 1 -27.77 45.86 -12.39
C GLU A 1 -28.75 45.52 -11.26
N ASP A 2 -28.43 44.75 -10.22
CA ASP A 2 -27.16 44.45 -9.55
C ASP A 2 -27.17 42.99 -9.06
N GLU A 3 -26.14 42.21 -9.40
CA GLU A 3 -25.78 41.03 -8.61
C GLU A 3 -24.73 41.47 -7.59
N GLY A 4 -25.05 41.35 -6.31
CA GLY A 4 -24.16 41.72 -5.22
C GLY A 4 -22.91 40.86 -5.22
N GLU A 5 -21.76 41.51 -5.41
CA GLU A 5 -20.43 40.93 -5.26
C GLU A 5 -20.33 40.21 -3.91
N GLY A 6 -20.03 38.90 -3.96
CA GLY A 6 -19.66 38.13 -2.77
C GLY A 6 -18.32 38.64 -2.23
N VAL A 7 -18.37 39.54 -1.26
CA VAL A 7 -17.18 40.01 -0.54
C VAL A 7 -16.64 38.85 0.29
N HIS A 8 -15.58 38.20 -0.20
CA HIS A 8 -14.84 37.20 0.56
C HIS A 8 -13.83 37.93 1.43
N ALA A 9 -13.93 37.75 2.75
CA ALA A 9 -12.98 38.29 3.70
C ALA A 9 -11.93 37.24 4.05
N VAL A 10 -10.67 37.52 3.71
CA VAL A 10 -9.50 36.70 4.09
C VAL A 10 -8.90 37.32 5.35
N TYR A 11 -8.91 36.56 6.44
CA TYR A 11 -8.30 36.96 7.71
C TYR A 11 -7.01 36.17 7.92
N ARG A 12 -6.02 36.75 8.60
CA ARG A 12 -4.88 35.96 9.07
C ARG A 12 -5.37 35.07 10.22
N GLY A 13 -4.80 33.88 10.39
CA GLY A 13 -5.16 33.03 11.54
C GLY A 13 -4.92 33.70 12.90
N SER A 14 -4.03 34.69 12.97
CA SER A 14 -3.81 35.57 14.13
C SER A 14 -4.96 36.53 14.44
N ASP A 15 -5.83 36.78 13.46
CA ASP A 15 -6.93 37.74 13.54
C ASP A 15 -8.25 37.05 13.95
N VAL A 16 -8.24 35.72 14.07
CA VAL A 16 -9.34 34.93 14.64
C VAL A 16 -9.23 35.02 16.16
N LEU A 17 -10.02 35.91 16.75
CA LEU A 17 -10.07 36.12 18.21
C LEU A 17 -10.67 34.91 18.93
N ASP A 18 -10.36 34.75 20.21
CA ASP A 18 -10.99 33.79 21.13
C ASP A 18 -12.52 33.93 21.09
N HIS A 19 -13.24 32.83 20.85
CA HIS A 19 -14.70 32.80 20.78
C HIS A 19 -15.35 32.56 22.16
N GLY A 20 -14.56 32.29 23.21
CA GLY A 20 -15.02 32.09 24.58
C GLY A 20 -15.67 30.73 24.87
N GLY A 21 -15.71 29.83 23.89
CA GLY A 21 -16.17 28.45 24.06
C GLY A 21 -15.05 27.54 24.54
N THR A 22 -15.36 26.64 25.46
CA THR A 22 -14.41 25.68 26.05
C THR A 22 -14.79 24.25 25.67
N CYS A 23 -13.83 23.33 25.71
CA CYS A 23 -14.06 21.91 25.45
C CYS A 23 -13.94 21.09 26.74
N GLY A 24 -14.75 20.03 26.85
CA GLY A 24 -14.75 19.12 27.99
C GLY A 24 -14.08 17.79 27.67
N VAL A 25 -13.59 17.08 28.68
CA VAL A 25 -13.03 15.73 28.54
C VAL A 25 -13.65 14.80 29.58
N MET A 26 -13.93 13.57 29.18
CA MET A 26 -14.24 12.47 30.11
C MET A 26 -13.20 11.37 30.03
N ASP A 27 -12.56 11.07 31.15
CA ASP A 27 -11.83 9.82 31.31
C ASP A 27 -12.84 8.66 31.27
N ALA A 28 -12.55 7.60 30.53
CA ALA A 28 -13.37 6.38 30.50
C ALA A 28 -13.30 5.57 31.82
N ALA A 29 -12.95 6.21 32.95
CA ALA A 29 -12.70 5.59 34.24
C ALA A 29 -14.00 5.04 34.86
N GLY A 30 -14.27 3.78 34.54
CA GLY A 30 -15.34 2.95 35.10
C GLY A 30 -15.25 1.46 34.75
N LEU A 31 -14.36 1.04 33.85
CA LEU A 31 -14.20 -0.36 33.41
C LEU A 31 -12.71 -0.70 33.19
N GLY A 32 -12.02 -1.14 34.25
CA GLY A 32 -10.77 -1.93 34.23
C GLY A 32 -9.55 -1.34 33.51
N ASP A 33 -8.58 -0.84 34.29
CA ASP A 33 -7.27 -0.38 33.84
C ASP A 33 -6.52 -1.42 32.97
N VAL A 34 -6.06 -1.01 31.80
CA VAL A 34 -4.88 -1.62 31.16
C VAL A 34 -3.69 -0.69 31.42
N PRO A 35 -2.65 -1.12 32.15
CA PRO A 35 -1.55 -0.25 32.52
C PRO A 35 -0.61 -0.04 31.33
N VAL A 36 -0.65 1.14 30.69
CA VAL A 36 0.37 1.55 29.72
C VAL A 36 1.51 2.25 30.47
N LYS A 37 2.68 1.62 30.52
CA LYS A 37 3.94 2.24 31.00
C LYS A 37 4.42 3.26 29.96
N MET A 38 4.32 4.56 30.25
CA MET A 38 5.01 5.61 29.47
C MET A 38 6.38 5.95 30.09
N THR A 39 7.44 5.84 29.31
CA THR A 39 8.76 6.44 29.58
C THR A 39 8.75 7.92 29.22
N ARG A 40 9.15 8.78 30.17
CA ARG A 40 9.27 10.24 30.00
C ARG A 40 10.44 10.60 29.09
N PHE A 41 10.22 11.43 28.05
CA PHE A 41 11.31 12.18 27.38
C PHE A 41 10.91 13.62 27.03
N GLY A 42 11.92 14.50 27.02
CA GLY A 42 11.81 15.94 27.25
C GLY A 42 11.78 16.85 26.02
N HIS A 43 11.78 18.15 26.32
CA HIS A 43 11.59 19.32 25.46
C HIS A 43 12.61 19.50 24.31
N GLY A 44 12.09 19.94 23.15
CA GLY A 44 12.71 20.93 22.27
C GLY A 44 13.02 20.47 20.85
N ASP A 45 12.16 20.85 19.89
CA ASP A 45 12.46 21.53 18.60
C ASP A 45 11.47 21.18 17.47
N ALA A 46 11.23 22.19 16.62
CA ALA A 46 10.58 22.24 15.30
C ALA A 46 9.51 21.17 14.97
N GLY A 47 8.26 21.64 14.77
CA GLY A 47 7.07 20.84 14.49
C GLY A 47 7.24 19.69 13.51
N THR A 48 7.52 18.51 14.06
CA THR A 48 7.62 17.23 13.36
C THR A 48 6.23 16.79 12.89
N ARG A 49 6.14 16.39 11.61
CA ARG A 49 5.04 15.53 11.14
C ARG A 49 5.04 14.23 11.95
N GLY A 50 3.86 13.67 12.18
CA GLY A 50 3.74 12.37 12.83
C GLY A 50 4.61 11.32 12.16
N THR A 51 5.37 10.57 12.95
CA THR A 51 6.32 9.55 12.48
C THR A 51 5.68 8.16 12.49
N GLY A 52 4.40 8.07 12.10
CA GLY A 52 3.66 6.82 11.99
C GLY A 52 3.26 6.58 10.54
N ASP A 53 3.19 5.31 10.16
CA ASP A 53 2.56 4.86 8.93
C ASP A 53 1.15 5.53 8.76
N TYR A 54 0.73 5.83 7.54
CA TYR A 54 -0.53 6.50 7.25
C TYR A 54 -1.71 5.59 7.53
N ARG A 55 -2.75 6.11 8.18
CA ARG A 55 -3.92 5.32 8.63
C ARG A 55 -5.23 5.90 8.11
N ILE A 56 -6.21 5.04 7.78
CA ILE A 56 -7.64 5.39 7.74
C ILE A 56 -8.19 5.18 9.13
N ALA A 57 -8.94 6.17 9.61
CA ALA A 57 -9.96 5.94 10.60
C ALA A 57 -11.35 6.06 9.98
N GLU A 58 -12.17 5.04 10.21
CA GLU A 58 -13.57 5.06 9.83
C GLU A 58 -14.38 5.86 10.84
N ILE A 59 -15.13 6.84 10.36
CA ILE A 59 -15.96 7.70 11.21
C ILE A 59 -17.40 7.72 10.76
N ALA A 60 -18.29 7.70 11.75
CA ALA A 60 -19.71 7.92 11.53
C ALA A 60 -20.23 9.17 12.25
N ILE A 61 -21.18 9.88 11.63
CA ILE A 61 -21.75 11.12 12.14
C ILE A 61 -23.24 10.94 12.40
N ASP A 62 -23.70 11.31 13.59
CA ASP A 62 -25.12 11.45 13.92
C ASP A 62 -25.47 12.93 14.02
N ALA A 63 -26.29 13.44 13.11
CA ALA A 63 -26.79 14.80 13.13
C ALA A 63 -28.16 14.85 13.81
N ASP A 64 -28.22 15.52 14.95
CA ASP A 64 -29.46 15.57 15.73
C ASP A 64 -30.55 16.44 15.09
N TRP A 65 -31.78 16.28 15.58
CA TRP A 65 -32.93 17.02 15.07
C TRP A 65 -32.75 18.52 15.18
N GLN A 66 -32.12 19.01 16.24
CA GLN A 66 -31.87 20.43 16.46
C GLN A 66 -30.94 20.98 15.37
N LEU A 67 -29.88 20.25 15.01
CA LEU A 67 -28.98 20.65 13.93
C LEU A 67 -29.75 20.77 12.61
N TYR A 68 -30.43 19.69 12.25
CA TYR A 68 -31.20 19.58 11.01
C TYR A 68 -32.30 20.66 10.90
N ASN A 69 -33.05 20.88 11.97
CA ASN A 69 -34.16 21.83 12.00
C ASN A 69 -33.69 23.29 12.07
N ASN A 70 -32.76 23.61 12.96
CA ASN A 70 -32.44 25.00 13.30
C ASN A 70 -31.42 25.63 12.35
N TYR A 71 -30.48 24.84 11.80
CA TYR A 71 -29.35 25.38 11.04
C TYR A 71 -29.39 25.05 9.55
N PHE A 72 -30.11 23.99 9.17
CA PHE A 72 -30.20 23.53 7.78
C PHE A 72 -31.61 23.59 7.20
N GLY A 73 -32.58 24.16 7.94
CA GLY A 73 -33.94 24.36 7.44
C GLY A 73 -34.64 23.06 7.02
N ARG A 74 -34.27 21.93 7.64
CA ARG A 74 -34.73 20.58 7.25
C ARG A 74 -34.38 20.22 5.80
N ASN A 75 -33.19 20.62 5.35
CA ASN A 75 -32.66 20.28 4.05
C ASN A 75 -31.50 19.29 4.20
N GLN A 76 -31.74 18.03 3.82
CA GLN A 76 -30.78 16.95 3.95
C GLN A 76 -29.54 17.19 3.08
N THR A 77 -29.71 17.66 1.84
CA THR A 77 -28.60 17.96 0.93
C THR A 77 -27.68 19.03 1.50
N SER A 78 -28.24 20.10 2.09
CA SER A 78 -27.43 21.18 2.66
C SER A 78 -26.64 20.73 3.89
N LEU A 79 -27.19 19.82 4.70
CA LEU A 79 -26.49 19.23 5.83
C LEU A 79 -25.38 18.28 5.37
N LEU A 80 -25.63 17.41 4.39
CA LEU A 80 -24.60 16.51 3.85
C LEU A 80 -23.45 17.27 3.19
N ASN A 81 -23.73 18.30 2.39
CA ASN A 81 -22.68 19.15 1.80
C ASN A 81 -21.79 19.82 2.88
N ASP A 82 -22.38 20.18 4.02
CA ASP A 82 -21.65 20.77 5.14
C ASP A 82 -20.84 19.73 5.93
N VAL A 83 -21.36 18.50 6.06
CA VAL A 83 -20.60 17.34 6.55
C VAL A 83 -19.37 17.11 5.68
N ASP A 84 -19.54 16.96 4.37
CA ASP A 84 -18.43 16.75 3.43
C ASP A 84 -17.41 17.88 3.50
N SER A 85 -17.87 19.13 3.59
CA SER A 85 -16.99 20.30 3.67
C SER A 85 -16.15 20.31 4.95
N VAL A 86 -16.73 19.99 6.11
CA VAL A 86 -16.01 19.96 7.39
C VAL A 86 -15.10 18.72 7.47
N MET A 87 -15.54 17.56 6.96
CA MET A 87 -14.72 16.35 6.84
C MET A 87 -13.48 16.59 5.97
N ALA A 88 -13.63 17.27 4.83
CA ALA A 88 -12.49 17.63 3.99
C ALA A 88 -11.48 18.54 4.72
N GLY A 89 -11.99 19.52 5.49
CA GLY A 89 -11.15 20.37 6.33
C GLY A 89 -10.44 19.61 7.46
N LEU A 90 -11.13 18.63 8.06
CA LEU A 90 -10.60 17.75 9.09
C LEU A 90 -9.44 16.92 8.53
N ASN A 91 -9.63 16.26 7.39
CA ASN A 91 -8.61 15.43 6.76
C ASN A 91 -7.37 16.27 6.44
N VAL A 92 -7.50 17.49 5.91
CA VAL A 92 -6.34 18.38 5.70
C VAL A 92 -5.49 18.60 6.96
N ILE A 93 -6.11 18.64 8.15
CA ILE A 93 -5.40 18.78 9.42
C ILE A 93 -4.75 17.45 9.82
N TYR A 94 -5.53 16.38 9.89
CA TYR A 94 -5.07 15.08 10.39
C TYR A 94 -4.00 14.46 9.49
N GLU A 95 -4.15 14.54 8.18
CA GLU A 95 -3.19 14.03 7.20
C GLU A 95 -1.86 14.79 7.31
N ARG A 96 -1.94 16.13 7.46
CA ARG A 96 -0.75 16.97 7.58
C ARG A 96 -0.04 16.80 8.91
N ASP A 97 -0.78 16.68 10.02
CA ASP A 97 -0.21 16.79 11.36
C ASP A 97 0.10 15.44 12.01
N VAL A 98 -0.69 14.40 11.71
CA VAL A 98 -0.61 13.10 12.38
C VAL A 98 -0.76 11.90 11.43
N VAL A 99 -0.68 12.14 10.12
CA VAL A 99 -0.60 11.07 9.10
C VAL A 99 -1.81 10.11 9.21
N LEU A 100 -2.99 10.67 9.47
CA LEU A 100 -4.27 9.95 9.55
C LEU A 100 -5.25 10.63 8.59
N THR A 101 -6.07 9.87 7.89
CA THR A 101 -7.26 10.42 7.21
C THR A 101 -8.51 9.74 7.72
N TYR A 102 -9.65 10.40 7.59
CA TYR A 102 -10.93 9.82 7.93
C TYR A 102 -11.74 9.46 6.70
N THR A 103 -12.30 8.25 6.72
CA THR A 103 -13.33 7.80 5.78
C THR A 103 -14.69 7.89 6.47
N LEU A 104 -15.62 8.63 5.86
CA LEU A 104 -16.98 8.75 6.36
C LEU A 104 -17.76 7.48 5.99
N THR A 105 -18.11 6.65 6.98
CA THR A 105 -18.84 5.39 6.75
C THR A 105 -20.35 5.58 6.75
N GLN A 106 -20.86 6.44 7.64
CA GLN A 106 -22.30 6.66 7.78
C GLN A 106 -22.61 8.07 8.28
N VAL A 107 -23.63 8.69 7.70
CA VAL A 107 -24.31 9.86 8.28
C VAL A 107 -25.74 9.48 8.64
N ILE A 108 -26.11 9.62 9.91
CA ILE A 108 -27.48 9.48 10.40
C ILE A 108 -28.04 10.88 10.61
N ILE A 109 -29.16 11.20 9.96
CA ILE A 109 -29.84 12.49 10.17
C ILE A 109 -31.15 12.23 10.91
N ARG A 110 -31.27 12.73 12.14
CA ARG A 110 -32.49 12.61 12.95
C ARG A 110 -33.53 13.61 12.44
N THR A 111 -34.33 13.20 11.46
CA THR A 111 -35.25 14.07 10.70
C THR A 111 -36.52 14.51 11.45
N SER A 112 -36.69 14.14 12.72
CA SER A 112 -37.80 14.59 13.56
C SER A 112 -37.42 14.60 15.04
N SER A 113 -38.17 15.34 15.86
CA SER A 113 -37.98 15.27 17.32
C SER A 113 -38.31 13.90 17.91
N ALA A 114 -39.19 13.12 17.26
CA ALA A 114 -39.56 11.78 17.71
C ALA A 114 -38.47 10.74 17.43
N SER A 115 -37.69 10.92 16.36
CA SER A 115 -36.57 10.05 16.01
C SER A 115 -35.26 10.46 16.69
N ASN A 116 -35.26 11.54 17.48
CA ASN A 116 -34.08 12.06 18.17
C ASN A 116 -33.99 11.49 19.60
N PRO A 117 -33.03 10.59 19.89
CA PRO A 117 -32.93 9.93 21.19
C PRO A 117 -32.32 10.84 22.28
N TYR A 118 -31.65 11.90 21.87
CA TYR A 118 -30.97 12.83 22.77
C TYR A 118 -31.97 13.79 23.43
N THR A 119 -31.84 14.06 24.72
CA THR A 119 -32.84 14.84 25.47
C THR A 119 -32.26 15.92 26.37
N THR A 120 -30.98 15.85 26.69
CA THR A 120 -30.30 16.81 27.58
C THR A 120 -29.51 17.87 26.81
N ASN A 121 -29.16 18.96 27.50
CA ASN A 121 -28.17 19.95 27.07
C ASN A 121 -26.91 19.90 27.96
N ASP A 122 -26.90 19.08 29.01
CA ASP A 122 -25.69 18.84 29.79
C ASP A 122 -24.69 18.04 28.93
N PRO A 123 -23.48 18.56 28.65
CA PRO A 123 -22.55 17.93 27.70
C PRO A 123 -22.21 16.49 28.09
N SER A 124 -21.99 16.30 29.39
CA SER A 124 -21.62 15.03 29.99
C SER A 124 -22.71 13.96 29.83
N ALA A 125 -23.95 14.31 30.18
CA ALA A 125 -25.09 13.43 29.98
C ALA A 125 -25.42 13.23 28.49
N LEU A 126 -25.16 14.23 27.64
CA LEU A 126 -25.39 14.14 26.19
C LEU A 126 -24.46 13.12 25.54
N LEU A 127 -23.16 13.20 25.84
CA LEU A 127 -22.16 12.22 25.35
C LEU A 127 -22.51 10.79 25.80
N ASN A 128 -22.94 10.62 27.05
CA ASN A 128 -23.38 9.32 27.55
C ASN A 128 -24.67 8.81 26.88
N GLN A 129 -25.64 9.69 26.59
CA GLN A 129 -26.83 9.32 25.80
C GLN A 129 -26.46 8.90 24.38
N PHE A 130 -25.52 9.60 23.75
CA PHE A 130 -24.99 9.27 22.44
C PHE A 130 -24.30 7.90 22.41
N ALA A 131 -23.37 7.69 23.33
CA ALA A 131 -22.69 6.41 23.49
C ALA A 131 -23.67 5.25 23.71
N SER A 132 -24.66 5.44 24.60
CA SER A 132 -25.66 4.40 24.88
C SER A 132 -26.58 4.13 23.69
N GLU A 133 -26.98 5.16 22.94
CA GLU A 133 -27.80 4.97 21.73
C GLU A 133 -27.05 4.14 20.69
N TRP A 134 -25.81 4.50 20.39
CA TRP A 134 -25.04 3.82 19.34
C TRP A 134 -24.61 2.42 19.74
N ASN A 135 -24.20 2.21 20.99
CA ASN A 135 -23.87 0.86 21.49
C ASN A 135 -25.08 -0.09 21.48
N ASN A 136 -26.31 0.42 21.62
CA ASN A 136 -27.50 -0.43 21.67
C ASN A 136 -28.18 -0.58 20.30
N ASN A 137 -28.13 0.45 19.44
CA ASN A 137 -29.01 0.53 18.27
C ASN A 137 -28.27 0.70 16.93
N GLN A 138 -26.94 0.90 16.94
CA GLN A 138 -26.15 1.18 15.72
C GLN A 138 -24.91 0.28 15.62
N GLN A 139 -25.03 -0.98 16.07
CA GLN A 139 -23.93 -1.95 16.10
C GLN A 139 -23.49 -2.40 14.70
N ASP A 140 -24.41 -2.35 13.72
CA ASP A 140 -24.14 -2.75 12.33
C ASP A 140 -23.40 -1.67 11.53
N VAL A 141 -23.18 -0.49 12.10
CA VAL A 141 -22.44 0.59 11.45
C VAL A 141 -20.95 0.39 11.69
N GLN A 142 -20.22 0.04 10.63
CA GLN A 142 -18.77 -0.03 10.61
C GLN A 142 -18.15 1.34 10.91
N ARG A 143 -17.24 1.40 11.90
CA ARG A 143 -16.61 2.63 12.40
C ARG A 143 -15.54 2.34 13.45
N ASP A 144 -14.59 3.26 13.57
CA ASP A 144 -13.58 3.30 14.64
C ASP A 144 -13.95 4.31 15.73
N VAL A 145 -14.69 5.35 15.32
CA VAL A 145 -15.20 6.43 16.17
C VAL A 145 -16.51 6.97 15.60
N ALA A 146 -17.39 7.53 16.44
CA ALA A 146 -18.53 8.30 15.98
C ALA A 146 -18.70 9.60 16.73
N HIS A 147 -19.26 10.60 16.06
CA HIS A 147 -19.53 11.90 16.66
C HIS A 147 -20.98 12.32 16.48
N LEU A 148 -21.54 12.88 17.55
CA LEU A 148 -22.81 13.58 17.52
C LEU A 148 -22.60 15.02 17.09
N TRP A 149 -23.06 15.38 15.91
CA TRP A 149 -23.15 16.78 15.51
C TRP A 149 -24.49 17.34 15.97
N THR A 150 -24.45 18.20 16.97
CA THR A 150 -25.64 18.72 17.63
C THR A 150 -25.90 20.19 17.32
N GLY A 151 -27.18 20.51 17.12
CA GLY A 151 -27.67 21.90 17.09
C GLY A 151 -28.20 22.36 18.44
N ARG A 152 -28.02 21.56 19.50
CA ARG A 152 -28.33 21.94 20.88
C ARG A 152 -27.38 23.02 21.34
N ASN A 153 -27.83 23.82 22.30
CA ASN A 153 -26.96 24.70 23.04
C ASN A 153 -26.54 23.97 24.31
N MET A 154 -25.33 23.40 24.30
CA MET A 154 -24.78 22.71 25.45
C MET A 154 -24.63 23.69 26.64
N SER A 155 -24.89 23.21 27.86
CA SER A 155 -24.94 24.09 29.03
C SER A 155 -23.54 24.55 29.45
N GLY A 156 -23.43 25.81 29.86
CA GLY A 156 -22.16 26.41 30.26
C GLY A 156 -21.41 27.00 29.07
N SER A 157 -20.09 26.91 29.09
CA SER A 157 -19.20 27.32 27.98
C SER A 157 -18.82 26.15 27.07
N THR A 158 -19.26 24.93 27.38
CA THR A 158 -18.87 23.72 26.65
C THR A 158 -19.46 23.68 25.24
N ILE A 159 -18.60 23.62 24.23
CA ILE A 159 -18.98 23.53 22.80
C ILE A 159 -18.66 22.18 22.17
N GLY A 160 -17.83 21.38 22.83
CA GLY A 160 -17.49 20.01 22.45
C GLY A 160 -17.11 19.18 23.67
N ILE A 161 -17.29 17.88 23.57
CA ILE A 161 -16.86 16.91 24.58
C ILE A 161 -16.61 15.54 23.95
N ALA A 162 -15.54 14.87 24.36
CA ALA A 162 -15.21 13.52 23.90
C ALA A 162 -14.61 12.66 25.02
N PHE A 163 -14.67 11.34 24.83
CA PHE A 163 -13.96 10.40 25.68
C PHE A 163 -12.47 10.36 25.33
N LEU A 164 -11.60 10.31 26.35
CA LEU A 164 -10.15 10.33 26.14
C LEU A 164 -9.60 8.94 25.80
N GLY A 165 -8.87 8.83 24.68
CA GLY A 165 -8.11 7.63 24.33
C GLY A 165 -8.97 6.40 24.04
N THR A 166 -10.07 6.58 23.32
CA THR A 166 -11.12 5.55 23.15
C THR A 166 -11.39 5.10 21.72
N VAL A 167 -10.64 5.57 20.71
CA VAL A 167 -10.78 5.03 19.34
C VAL A 167 -10.61 3.50 19.35
N CYS A 168 -11.39 2.80 18.51
CA CYS A 168 -11.48 1.34 18.46
C CYS A 168 -12.06 0.67 19.73
N THR A 169 -12.73 1.41 20.60
CA THR A 169 -13.37 0.85 21.79
C THR A 169 -14.87 1.10 21.77
N SER A 170 -15.60 0.44 22.67
CA SER A 170 -17.03 0.70 22.89
C SER A 170 -17.34 2.11 23.41
N ASN A 171 -16.33 2.97 23.61
CA ASN A 171 -16.46 4.36 24.02
C ASN A 171 -15.84 5.35 23.01
N GLY A 172 -15.62 4.94 21.75
CA GLY A 172 -15.12 5.82 20.69
C GLY A 172 -16.13 6.89 20.26
N TYR A 173 -16.41 7.85 21.14
CA TYR A 173 -17.48 8.85 20.98
C TYR A 173 -17.06 10.27 21.32
N GLY A 174 -17.61 11.22 20.57
CA GLY A 174 -17.61 12.65 20.87
C GLY A 174 -18.93 13.33 20.52
N ALA A 175 -19.11 14.56 21.00
CA ALA A 175 -20.27 15.40 20.69
C ALA A 175 -19.83 16.83 20.44
N ASP A 176 -20.24 17.38 19.29
CA ASP A 176 -19.80 18.67 18.77
C ASP A 176 -21.01 19.58 18.55
N GLN A 177 -21.02 20.75 19.18
CA GLN A 177 -21.91 21.84 18.80
C GLN A 177 -21.39 22.48 17.51
N ILE A 178 -21.38 21.73 16.39
CA ILE A 178 -20.63 22.04 15.17
C ILE A 178 -21.01 23.37 14.49
N ARG A 179 -22.15 23.96 14.87
CA ARG A 179 -22.63 25.28 14.42
C ARG A 179 -22.61 26.35 15.53
N PHE A 180 -21.72 26.22 16.52
CA PHE A 180 -21.50 27.25 17.56
C PHE A 180 -21.01 28.60 16.97
N THR A 181 -20.40 28.57 15.79
CA THR A 181 -19.96 29.74 15.02
C THR A 181 -20.19 29.52 13.52
N SER A 182 -20.19 30.60 12.73
CA SER A 182 -20.19 30.55 11.27
C SER A 182 -18.77 30.50 10.67
N ASN A 183 -17.73 30.71 11.49
CA ASN A 183 -16.35 30.62 11.04
C ASN A 183 -15.97 29.17 10.72
N TYR A 184 -15.74 28.87 9.44
CA TYR A 184 -15.42 27.51 8.98
C TYR A 184 -14.20 26.89 9.68
N ASN A 185 -13.10 27.64 9.82
CA ASN A 185 -11.88 27.16 10.46
C ASN A 185 -12.10 26.79 11.93
N SER A 186 -12.89 27.59 12.66
CA SER A 186 -13.22 27.29 14.05
C SER A 186 -14.13 26.05 14.18
N ARG A 187 -15.00 25.79 13.20
CA ARG A 187 -15.85 24.59 13.20
C ARG A 187 -15.05 23.32 12.93
N VAL A 188 -14.15 23.37 11.95
CA VAL A 188 -13.22 22.26 11.68
C VAL A 188 -12.30 22.03 12.87
N ALA A 189 -11.80 23.11 13.50
CA ALA A 189 -10.93 22.99 14.68
C ALA A 189 -11.65 22.40 15.90
N LEU A 190 -12.93 22.73 16.14
CA LEU A 190 -13.72 22.09 17.20
C LEU A 190 -13.77 20.57 16.98
N PHE A 191 -14.14 20.16 15.77
CA PHE A 191 -14.27 18.74 15.48
C PHE A 191 -12.93 18.00 15.59
N ALA A 192 -11.86 18.62 15.09
CA ALA A 192 -10.51 18.10 15.24
C ALA A 192 -10.06 18.04 16.72
N HIS A 193 -10.48 18.99 17.55
CA HIS A 193 -10.18 18.99 18.99
C HIS A 193 -10.79 17.78 19.69
N GLU A 194 -12.07 17.54 19.46
CA GLU A 194 -12.78 16.43 20.12
C GLU A 194 -12.27 15.07 19.64
N LEU A 195 -11.99 14.92 18.34
CA LEU A 195 -11.33 13.72 17.83
C LEU A 195 -9.91 13.57 18.39
N GLY A 196 -9.21 14.68 18.65
CA GLY A 196 -7.91 14.68 19.32
C GLY A 196 -7.97 14.01 20.69
N HIS A 197 -9.01 14.29 21.46
CA HIS A 197 -9.28 13.58 22.72
C HIS A 197 -9.50 12.09 22.52
N ASN A 198 -10.32 11.67 21.54
CA ASN A 198 -10.47 10.23 21.27
C ASN A 198 -9.12 9.57 20.93
N TRP A 199 -8.21 10.30 20.27
CA TRP A 199 -6.82 9.90 20.01
C TRP A 199 -5.85 10.09 21.19
N ASN A 200 -6.36 10.27 22.40
CA ASN A 200 -5.59 10.40 23.64
C ASN A 200 -4.78 11.71 23.76
N ALA A 201 -5.10 12.75 22.99
CA ALA A 201 -4.53 14.07 23.19
C ALA A 201 -5.22 14.77 24.37
N GLU A 202 -4.43 15.35 25.28
CA GLU A 202 -4.93 16.13 26.40
C GLU A 202 -4.87 17.63 26.08
N HIS A 203 -5.56 18.46 26.89
CA HIS A 203 -5.38 19.91 26.79
C HIS A 203 -3.93 20.32 27.11
N CYS A 204 -3.42 21.28 26.36
CA CYS A 204 -2.04 21.79 26.49
C CYS A 204 -2.00 23.25 26.96
N ASP A 205 -2.95 23.64 27.82
CA ASP A 205 -3.14 25.02 28.27
C ASP A 205 -1.85 25.65 28.80
N GLY A 206 -1.64 26.91 28.44
CA GLY A 206 -0.42 27.65 28.81
C GLY A 206 0.82 27.30 27.96
N SER A 207 0.75 26.29 27.08
CA SER A 207 1.76 26.08 26.05
C SER A 207 1.57 27.05 24.87
N GLY A 208 2.67 27.66 24.43
CA GLY A 208 2.66 28.60 23.30
C GLY A 208 2.43 27.96 21.93
N ASP A 209 2.56 26.64 21.83
CA ASP A 209 2.32 25.85 20.61
C ASP A 209 1.13 24.90 20.81
N CYS A 210 0.10 25.28 21.58
CA CYS A 210 -1.02 24.37 21.88
C CYS A 210 -2.06 24.29 20.75
N HIS A 211 -2.42 25.44 20.18
CA HIS A 211 -3.31 25.57 19.03
C HIS A 211 -4.65 24.83 19.18
N ILE A 212 -4.94 23.83 18.34
CA ILE A 212 -6.23 23.13 18.35
C ILE A 212 -6.58 22.58 19.74
N MET A 213 -5.65 21.96 20.47
CA MET A 213 -5.92 21.31 21.77
C MET A 213 -5.97 22.29 22.97
N CYS A 214 -6.06 23.60 22.73
CA CYS A 214 -6.29 24.56 23.81
C CYS A 214 -7.72 24.38 24.35
N SER A 215 -7.90 24.32 25.67
CA SER A 215 -9.20 24.06 26.28
C SER A 215 -10.24 25.14 25.95
N GLY A 216 -9.79 26.37 25.70
CA GLY A 216 -10.56 27.43 25.05
C GLY A 216 -10.23 27.47 23.56
N LEU A 217 -11.18 27.14 22.70
CA LEU A 217 -10.92 27.01 21.26
C LEU A 217 -10.57 28.38 20.63
N GLY A 218 -9.38 28.46 20.02
CA GLY A 218 -8.82 29.72 19.52
C GLY A 218 -8.00 30.49 20.57
N GLY A 219 -7.88 29.97 21.79
CA GLY A 219 -6.90 30.39 22.78
C GLY A 219 -5.48 29.91 22.46
N CYS A 220 -4.56 30.05 23.42
CA CYS A 220 -3.18 29.53 23.32
C CYS A 220 -2.44 29.87 22.00
N ASN A 221 -2.40 31.16 21.66
CA ASN A 221 -1.85 31.70 20.39
C ASN A 221 -2.65 31.37 19.13
N GLY A 222 -3.96 31.14 19.26
CA GLY A 222 -4.87 30.93 18.15
C GLY A 222 -4.79 29.52 17.57
N LEU A 223 -5.61 29.26 16.56
CA LEU A 223 -5.72 27.93 15.91
C LEU A 223 -4.50 27.56 15.04
N GLY A 224 -3.57 28.50 14.83
CA GLY A 224 -2.48 28.39 13.85
C GLY A 224 -2.87 28.97 12.48
N ASN A 225 -1.86 29.20 11.63
CA ASN A 225 -2.05 29.61 10.25
C ASN A 225 -1.09 28.85 9.32
N PRO A 226 -1.52 27.76 8.66
CA PRO A 226 -2.88 27.18 8.68
C PRO A 226 -3.28 26.57 10.04
N VAL A 227 -4.59 26.30 10.23
CA VAL A 227 -5.14 25.64 11.44
C VAL A 227 -4.39 24.32 11.68
N ARG A 228 -3.85 24.08 12.88
CA ARG A 228 -2.96 22.94 13.17
C ARG A 228 -2.96 22.46 14.62
N PHE A 229 -2.59 21.20 14.83
CA PHE A 229 -2.21 20.69 16.14
C PHE A 229 -0.86 21.24 16.60
N GLY A 230 -0.72 21.40 17.91
CA GLY A 230 0.55 21.61 18.58
C GLY A 230 1.45 20.38 18.61
N ALA A 231 2.76 20.56 18.78
CA ALA A 231 3.72 19.45 18.83
C ALA A 231 3.39 18.41 19.94
N GLY A 232 2.90 18.86 21.09
CA GLY A 232 2.48 17.99 22.20
C GLY A 232 1.32 17.08 21.79
N ALA A 233 0.26 17.66 21.23
CA ALA A 233 -0.90 16.91 20.73
C ALA A 233 -0.51 15.94 19.62
N LYS A 234 0.32 16.38 18.65
CA LYS A 234 0.86 15.48 17.61
C LYS A 234 1.57 14.28 18.22
N THR A 235 2.40 14.49 19.24
CA THR A 235 3.14 13.40 19.90
C THR A 235 2.18 12.40 20.56
N GLN A 236 1.15 12.89 21.26
CA GLN A 236 0.16 12.05 21.93
C GLN A 236 -0.66 11.22 20.93
N ILE A 237 -1.17 11.87 19.87
CA ILE A 237 -1.97 11.21 18.83
C ILE A 237 -1.15 10.15 18.10
N ASN A 238 0.05 10.50 17.61
CA ASN A 238 0.91 9.55 16.90
C ASN A 238 1.44 8.43 17.79
N GLY A 239 1.55 8.65 19.11
CA GLY A 239 1.86 7.59 20.06
C GLY A 239 0.69 6.64 20.31
N PHE A 240 -0.55 7.10 20.08
CA PHE A 240 -1.76 6.31 20.30
C PHE A 240 -2.20 5.54 19.06
N ILE A 241 -2.06 6.12 17.86
CA ILE A 241 -2.46 5.50 16.58
C ILE A 241 -1.94 4.05 16.41
N PRO A 242 -0.64 3.75 16.58
CA PRO A 242 -0.12 2.39 16.41
C PRO A 242 -0.63 1.38 17.44
N SER A 243 -1.21 1.85 18.56
CA SER A 243 -1.82 0.98 19.58
C SER A 243 -3.21 0.49 19.20
N ARG A 244 -3.77 0.96 18.08
CA ARG A 244 -5.11 0.69 17.61
C ARG A 244 -5.04 -0.18 16.36
N SER A 245 -5.51 -1.42 16.43
CA SER A 245 -5.49 -2.36 15.29
C SER A 245 -6.73 -2.27 14.40
N CYS A 246 -7.72 -1.45 14.76
CA CYS A 246 -8.95 -1.30 13.96
C CYS A 246 -8.83 -0.25 12.85
N VAL A 247 -7.87 0.67 12.97
CA VAL A 247 -7.59 1.63 11.90
C VAL A 247 -6.84 0.94 10.79
N ASP A 248 -7.39 1.03 9.59
CA ASP A 248 -6.76 0.48 8.40
C ASP A 248 -5.51 1.31 8.06
N ASN A 249 -4.56 0.72 7.34
CA ASN A 249 -3.49 1.48 6.74
C ASN A 249 -4.05 2.18 5.49
N ILE A 250 -3.85 3.50 5.35
CA ILE A 250 -3.89 4.07 3.99
C ILE A 250 -2.55 3.75 3.42
N GLY A 251 -2.60 3.07 2.30
CA GLY A 251 -1.48 3.06 1.42
C GLY A 251 -1.28 1.69 0.88
N THR A 252 -1.08 1.69 -0.41
CA THR A 252 -0.41 0.59 -1.06
C THR A 252 0.99 0.45 -0.45
N SER A 253 1.40 -0.77 -0.15
CA SER A 253 2.77 -1.08 0.21
C SER A 253 3.58 -1.25 -1.07
N LEU A 254 4.90 -1.06 -0.98
CA LEU A 254 5.75 -1.52 -2.07
C LEU A 254 5.56 -3.04 -2.29
N PRO A 255 5.57 -3.51 -3.55
CA PRO A 255 5.59 -2.72 -4.78
C PRO A 255 4.20 -2.21 -5.20
N VAL A 256 4.14 -1.02 -5.81
CA VAL A 256 2.95 -0.49 -6.50
C VAL A 256 3.12 -0.70 -7.99
N PHE A 257 2.16 -1.33 -8.66
CA PHE A 257 2.24 -1.66 -10.08
C PHE A 257 0.97 -1.30 -10.84
N GLU A 258 1.11 -0.79 -12.06
CA GLU A 258 -0.01 -0.48 -12.96
C GLU A 258 0.43 -0.55 -14.43
N ASN A 259 -0.16 -1.47 -15.18
CA ASN A 259 0.05 -1.69 -16.62
C ASN A 259 -1.20 -1.36 -17.47
N PHE A 260 -2.24 -0.79 -16.85
CA PHE A 260 -3.48 -0.36 -17.47
C PHE A 260 -4.25 -1.48 -18.20
N ASP A 261 -4.08 -2.73 -17.77
CA ASP A 261 -4.85 -3.89 -18.24
C ASP A 261 -6.33 -3.82 -17.83
N ASP A 262 -6.69 -2.93 -16.92
CA ASP A 262 -8.07 -2.59 -16.62
C ASP A 262 -8.45 -1.18 -17.11
N ASN A 263 -9.75 -0.91 -17.22
CA ASN A 263 -10.25 0.40 -17.66
C ASN A 263 -10.54 1.35 -16.49
N VAL A 264 -10.21 0.92 -15.27
CA VAL A 264 -10.36 1.62 -14.01
C VAL A 264 -9.09 1.36 -13.19
N LEU A 265 -8.60 2.38 -12.51
CA LEU A 265 -7.48 2.23 -11.57
C LEU A 265 -7.97 1.59 -10.27
N ASP A 266 -7.11 0.79 -9.63
CA ASP A 266 -7.39 0.31 -8.27
C ASP A 266 -7.45 1.52 -7.31
N PRO A 267 -8.60 1.80 -6.67
CA PRO A 267 -8.72 2.91 -5.72
C PRO A 267 -7.88 2.72 -4.44
N VAL A 268 -7.36 1.52 -4.18
CA VAL A 268 -6.41 1.26 -3.09
C VAL A 268 -5.02 1.84 -3.43
N ASP A 269 -4.58 1.69 -4.67
CA ASP A 269 -3.25 2.13 -5.12
C ASP A 269 -3.26 3.57 -5.64
N TRP A 270 -4.40 4.04 -6.15
CA TRP A 270 -4.52 5.30 -6.87
C TRP A 270 -5.53 6.26 -6.24
N ALA A 271 -5.07 7.46 -5.90
CA ALA A 271 -5.93 8.56 -5.44
C ALA A 271 -6.73 9.21 -6.59
N GLY A 272 -6.63 8.66 -7.80
CA GLY A 272 -7.21 9.20 -9.03
C GLY A 272 -6.37 10.33 -9.64
N GLY A 273 -6.93 10.94 -10.69
CA GLY A 273 -6.22 11.96 -11.46
C GLY A 273 -7.15 12.99 -12.10
N VAL A 274 -6.66 14.22 -12.22
CA VAL A 274 -7.33 15.29 -12.99
C VAL A 274 -6.79 15.25 -14.41
N GLY A 275 -7.65 15.29 -15.43
CA GLY A 275 -7.20 15.23 -16.83
C GLY A 275 -6.50 13.92 -17.19
N PHE A 276 -6.73 12.86 -16.40
CA PHE A 276 -6.27 11.50 -16.63
C PHE A 276 -7.36 10.67 -17.31
N ASP A 277 -6.97 9.85 -18.28
CA ASP A 277 -7.81 8.82 -18.87
C ASP A 277 -6.99 7.63 -19.36
N ILE A 278 -7.57 6.42 -19.29
CA ILE A 278 -6.96 5.20 -19.85
C ILE A 278 -7.43 5.07 -21.31
N ILE A 279 -6.48 4.92 -22.23
CA ILE A 279 -6.76 4.84 -23.67
C ILE A 279 -6.08 3.63 -24.31
N THR A 280 -6.60 3.19 -25.45
CA THR A 280 -5.93 2.19 -26.29
C THR A 280 -4.78 2.81 -27.08
N ASP A 281 -3.61 2.20 -27.05
CA ASP A 281 -2.44 2.52 -27.89
C ASP A 281 -1.79 1.22 -28.37
N GLY A 282 -1.88 0.91 -29.66
CA GLY A 282 -1.28 -0.32 -30.22
C GLY A 282 0.25 -0.36 -30.25
N SER A 283 0.91 0.64 -29.67
CA SER A 283 2.35 0.68 -29.42
C SER A 283 2.70 0.65 -27.93
N ALA A 284 1.73 0.32 -27.07
CA ALA A 284 1.92 0.13 -25.63
C ALA A 284 3.05 -0.89 -25.37
N PRO A 285 3.93 -0.62 -24.40
CA PRO A 285 4.92 -1.58 -23.90
C PRO A 285 4.33 -2.91 -23.46
N SER A 286 3.15 -2.88 -22.82
CA SER A 286 2.37 -4.04 -22.38
C SER A 286 0.93 -3.96 -22.87
N GLY A 287 0.30 -5.11 -23.11
CA GLY A 287 -1.12 -5.18 -23.49
C GLY A 287 -1.48 -4.27 -24.67
N ASN A 288 -2.52 -3.46 -24.51
CA ASN A 288 -2.97 -2.50 -25.53
C ASN A 288 -3.47 -1.15 -24.98
N ARG A 289 -3.34 -0.91 -23.69
CA ARG A 289 -3.87 0.25 -22.98
C ARG A 289 -2.74 0.98 -22.27
N VAL A 290 -2.91 2.29 -22.12
CA VAL A 290 -1.93 3.17 -21.48
C VAL A 290 -2.65 4.28 -20.72
N GLY A 291 -2.00 4.79 -19.68
CA GLY A 291 -2.39 6.01 -19.00
C GLY A 291 -2.11 7.24 -19.86
N ARG A 292 -3.06 8.17 -19.93
CA ARG A 292 -2.88 9.45 -20.62
C ARG A 292 -3.17 10.63 -19.70
N LEU A 293 -2.27 11.61 -19.69
CA LEU A 293 -2.45 12.89 -19.00
C LEU A 293 -2.55 14.05 -20.00
N THR A 294 -3.67 14.77 -19.98
CA THR A 294 -3.99 15.86 -20.90
C THR A 294 -3.93 17.23 -20.21
N PRO A 295 -2.92 18.08 -20.48
CA PRO A 295 -2.81 19.45 -19.92
C PRO A 295 -4.09 20.28 -20.14
N PRO A 296 -4.38 21.33 -19.32
CA PRO A 296 -3.43 22.15 -18.56
C PRO A 296 -3.27 21.84 -17.06
N PHE A 297 -4.12 21.00 -16.48
CA PHE A 297 -4.07 20.67 -15.04
C PHE A 297 -4.05 19.15 -14.83
N ALA A 298 -3.31 18.46 -15.69
CA ALA A 298 -3.27 17.01 -15.68
C ALA A 298 -2.41 16.53 -14.50
N SER A 299 -2.91 15.58 -13.73
CA SER A 299 -2.11 14.85 -12.74
C SER A 299 -2.69 13.47 -12.51
N LEU A 300 -1.82 12.53 -12.15
CA LEU A 300 -2.18 11.25 -11.57
C LEU A 300 -1.37 11.09 -10.29
N GLY A 301 -1.98 10.57 -9.23
CA GLY A 301 -1.28 10.31 -7.97
C GLY A 301 -1.66 8.95 -7.40
N THR A 302 -0.68 8.29 -6.79
CA THR A 302 -0.96 7.13 -5.96
C THR A 302 -1.68 7.56 -4.67
N THR A 303 -2.29 6.61 -3.96
CA THR A 303 -2.47 6.77 -2.52
C THR A 303 -1.08 6.86 -1.84
N PRO A 304 -0.95 7.37 -0.61
CA PRO A 304 0.32 7.35 0.12
C PRO A 304 0.99 5.97 0.05
N VAL A 305 2.22 5.88 -0.46
CA VAL A 305 2.92 4.59 -0.58
C VAL A 305 3.73 4.36 0.69
N ALA A 306 3.56 3.20 1.33
CA ALA A 306 4.35 2.84 2.51
C ALA A 306 5.78 2.46 2.09
N MET A 307 6.75 3.32 2.39
CA MET A 307 8.16 3.20 1.94
C MET A 307 9.07 2.57 3.01
N ASN A 308 8.56 1.62 3.79
CA ASN A 308 9.31 0.93 4.83
C ASN A 308 10.36 -0.02 4.22
N VAL A 309 11.52 0.54 3.85
CA VAL A 309 12.63 -0.21 3.22
C VAL A 309 13.72 -0.60 4.22
N ALA A 310 14.39 -1.71 3.97
CA ALA A 310 15.46 -2.21 4.83
C ALA A 310 16.61 -1.19 4.93
N PRO A 311 17.35 -1.14 6.06
CA PRO A 311 18.47 -0.21 6.22
C PRO A 311 19.50 -0.34 5.10
N GLY A 312 19.65 0.71 4.28
CA GLY A 312 20.56 0.74 3.14
C GLY A 312 19.89 0.55 1.77
N ASN A 313 18.60 0.28 1.74
CA ASN A 313 17.81 0.25 0.52
C ASN A 313 17.21 1.63 0.21
N THR A 314 16.88 1.85 -1.06
CA THR A 314 16.19 3.01 -1.62
C THR A 314 14.84 2.58 -2.21
N VAL A 315 14.07 3.52 -2.74
CA VAL A 315 12.85 3.25 -3.49
C VAL A 315 13.01 3.85 -4.87
N ALA A 316 12.56 3.16 -5.90
CA ALA A 316 12.59 3.65 -7.27
C ALA A 316 11.19 3.71 -7.87
N VAL A 317 10.97 4.71 -8.74
CA VAL A 317 9.84 4.76 -9.66
C VAL A 317 10.35 4.42 -11.05
N GLN A 318 9.78 3.41 -11.68
CA GLN A 318 10.00 3.06 -13.07
C GLN A 318 8.70 3.23 -13.85
N MET A 319 8.80 3.70 -15.08
CA MET A 319 7.67 3.70 -16.02
C MET A 319 8.18 3.76 -17.45
N TRP A 320 7.37 3.30 -18.40
CA TRP A 320 7.51 3.69 -19.79
C TRP A 320 6.76 4.98 -20.06
N LEU A 321 7.40 5.92 -20.74
CA LEU A 321 6.82 7.20 -21.10
C LEU A 321 7.04 7.42 -22.60
N LYS A 322 6.00 7.87 -23.30
CA LYS A 322 6.05 8.27 -24.71
C LYS A 322 6.02 9.79 -24.80
N PRO A 323 7.18 10.45 -25.00
CA PRO A 323 7.24 11.89 -25.16
C PRO A 323 6.50 12.30 -26.43
N GLN A 324 5.74 13.39 -26.37
CA GLN A 324 5.11 13.99 -27.54
C GLN A 324 5.95 15.17 -28.05
N SER A 325 5.88 15.40 -29.37
CA SER A 325 6.86 16.07 -30.23
C SER A 325 7.07 17.59 -30.07
N SER A 326 6.84 18.17 -28.89
CA SER A 326 7.10 19.60 -28.66
C SER A 326 8.31 19.83 -27.76
N THR A 327 9.38 20.40 -28.31
CA THR A 327 10.49 20.92 -27.49
C THR A 327 9.96 21.94 -26.48
N GLY A 328 10.37 21.79 -25.21
CA GLY A 328 10.08 22.76 -24.14
C GLY A 328 8.96 22.37 -23.16
N THR A 329 8.36 21.18 -23.27
CA THR A 329 7.45 20.64 -22.25
C THR A 329 8.16 19.58 -21.40
N THR A 330 7.74 19.42 -20.15
CA THR A 330 8.35 18.51 -19.18
C THR A 330 7.29 17.65 -18.51
N PHE A 331 7.58 16.35 -18.34
CA PHE A 331 6.85 15.46 -17.45
C PHE A 331 7.58 15.34 -16.11
N ARG A 332 6.87 15.52 -15.01
CA ARG A 332 7.46 15.49 -13.67
C ARG A 332 6.93 14.34 -12.86
N VAL A 333 7.84 13.72 -12.13
CA VAL A 333 7.53 12.77 -11.05
C VAL A 333 7.97 13.41 -9.75
N SER A 334 7.04 13.52 -8.80
CA SER A 334 7.28 14.22 -7.54
C SER A 334 6.74 13.46 -6.34
N VAL A 335 7.43 13.61 -5.22
CA VAL A 335 7.02 13.14 -3.89
C VAL A 335 7.07 14.31 -2.91
N ARG A 336 6.50 14.17 -1.71
CA ARG A 336 6.70 15.15 -0.64
C ARG A 336 7.70 14.61 0.35
N ASP A 337 8.53 15.47 0.92
CA ASP A 337 9.39 15.11 2.05
C ASP A 337 8.66 15.20 3.40
N ALA A 338 9.34 14.83 4.47
CA ALA A 338 8.83 14.86 5.84
C ALA A 338 8.45 16.28 6.31
N GLN A 339 8.90 17.32 5.62
CA GLN A 339 8.56 18.72 5.89
C GLN A 339 7.41 19.22 4.98
N GLY A 340 6.89 18.36 4.10
CA GLY A 340 5.82 18.66 3.16
C GLY A 340 6.29 19.39 1.89
N ALA A 341 7.60 19.59 1.72
CA ALA A 341 8.16 20.20 0.51
C ALA A 341 8.03 19.22 -0.66
N LEU A 342 7.66 19.76 -1.83
CA LEU A 342 7.53 18.95 -3.05
C LEU A 342 8.93 18.72 -3.64
N LEU A 343 9.37 17.47 -3.64
CA LEU A 343 10.61 17.03 -4.26
C LEU A 343 10.33 16.48 -5.65
N ARG A 344 11.01 17.04 -6.66
CA ARG A 344 10.96 16.53 -8.03
C ARG A 344 12.03 15.45 -8.17
N ILE A 345 11.60 14.20 -8.26
CA ILE A 345 12.49 13.04 -8.39
C ILE A 345 12.76 12.68 -9.85
N GLY A 346 11.92 13.18 -10.77
CA GLY A 346 12.15 13.13 -12.21
C GLY A 346 11.65 14.38 -12.91
N GLU A 347 12.46 14.87 -13.85
CA GLU A 347 12.08 15.88 -14.84
C GLU A 347 12.47 15.38 -16.23
N ILE A 348 11.48 14.91 -16.97
CA ILE A 348 11.68 14.26 -18.27
C ILE A 348 11.27 15.26 -19.36
N PRO A 349 12.22 15.78 -20.16
CA PRO A 349 11.90 16.73 -21.23
C PRO A 349 11.23 16.03 -22.41
N GLY A 350 10.33 16.75 -23.09
CA GLY A 350 9.79 16.34 -24.38
C GLY A 350 10.89 16.28 -25.45
N ASP A 351 10.86 15.25 -26.29
CA ASP A 351 11.76 15.12 -27.43
C ASP A 351 11.00 15.31 -28.77
N GLU A 352 11.67 15.94 -29.74
CA GLU A 352 11.16 16.06 -31.12
C GLU A 352 11.41 14.78 -31.94
N GLN A 353 12.17 13.84 -31.38
CA GLN A 353 12.60 12.60 -32.02
C GLN A 353 12.28 11.41 -31.12
N ASN A 354 11.03 10.92 -31.20
CA ASN A 354 10.72 9.69 -31.94
C ASN A 354 9.37 9.07 -31.54
N GLY A 355 8.52 9.70 -30.72
CA GLY A 355 7.14 9.24 -30.47
C GLY A 355 7.02 7.77 -30.03
N GLN A 356 8.08 7.17 -29.51
CA GLN A 356 8.15 5.81 -29.00
C GLN A 356 8.25 5.84 -27.47
N TYR A 357 7.81 4.77 -26.83
CA TYR A 357 7.97 4.61 -25.39
C TYR A 357 9.46 4.45 -25.05
N LYS A 358 9.88 5.15 -24.00
CA LYS A 358 11.19 5.02 -23.38
C LYS A 358 10.99 4.78 -21.90
N GLN A 359 11.76 3.86 -21.34
CA GLN A 359 11.72 3.60 -19.91
C GLN A 359 12.53 4.65 -19.14
N TYR A 360 11.99 5.08 -18.00
CA TYR A 360 12.64 5.97 -17.07
C TYR A 360 12.62 5.35 -15.68
N THR A 361 13.75 5.36 -14.99
CA THR A 361 13.87 4.94 -13.59
C THR A 361 14.41 6.10 -12.77
N MET A 362 13.72 6.44 -11.68
CA MET A 362 14.02 7.56 -10.81
C MET A 362 14.08 7.09 -9.37
N GLN A 363 15.22 7.32 -8.71
CA GLN A 363 15.41 6.96 -7.31
C GLN A 363 14.84 8.05 -6.40
N LEU A 364 14.12 7.65 -5.36
CA LEU A 364 13.66 8.56 -4.33
C LEU A 364 14.85 9.00 -3.46
N PRO A 365 14.89 10.28 -3.05
CA PRO A 365 15.89 10.76 -2.12
C PRO A 365 15.62 10.16 -0.73
N ALA A 366 16.68 9.91 0.05
CA ALA A 366 16.58 9.37 1.40
C ALA A 366 15.62 10.14 2.33
N SER A 367 15.41 11.44 2.07
CA SER A 367 14.46 12.29 2.79
C SER A 367 12.99 11.95 2.57
N ALA A 368 12.66 11.15 1.55
CA ALA A 368 11.32 10.70 1.21
C ALA A 368 11.05 9.23 1.60
N LEU A 369 12.06 8.46 2.03
CA LEU A 369 11.94 7.01 2.26
C LEU A 369 11.27 6.64 3.59
N ASN A 370 11.23 7.52 4.59
CA ASN A 370 10.69 7.18 5.92
C ASN A 370 9.33 7.84 6.18
N ILE A 371 8.59 8.14 5.11
CA ILE A 371 7.27 8.75 5.19
C ILE A 371 6.38 8.15 4.12
N ASP A 372 5.15 7.85 4.50
CA ASP A 372 4.14 7.44 3.55
C ASP A 372 3.74 8.67 2.72
N THR A 373 4.19 8.71 1.47
CA THR A 373 3.94 9.83 0.56
C THR A 373 3.38 9.33 -0.75
N PRO A 374 2.38 10.03 -1.32
CA PRO A 374 1.98 9.81 -2.70
C PRO A 374 3.14 10.06 -3.66
N VAL A 375 3.21 9.26 -4.71
CA VAL A 375 3.99 9.57 -5.92
C VAL A 375 3.05 10.24 -6.91
N SER A 376 3.46 11.40 -7.42
CA SER A 376 2.65 12.22 -8.32
C SER A 376 3.30 12.37 -9.69
N PHE A 377 2.49 12.21 -10.74
CA PHE A 377 2.86 12.29 -12.14
C PHE A 377 2.18 13.52 -12.75
N THR A 378 2.94 14.46 -13.32
CA THR A 378 2.39 15.76 -13.73
C THR A 378 3.14 16.33 -14.94
N PRO A 379 2.50 16.48 -16.12
CA PRO A 379 3.07 17.26 -17.22
C PRO A 379 2.99 18.77 -16.96
N ASP A 380 3.77 19.56 -17.71
CA ASP A 380 3.58 21.01 -17.77
C ASP A 380 2.15 21.40 -18.15
N SER A 381 1.71 22.56 -17.67
CA SER A 381 0.35 23.07 -17.93
C SER A 381 0.09 23.47 -19.38
N THR A 382 1.08 23.34 -20.25
CA THR A 382 1.00 23.63 -21.68
C THR A 382 1.69 22.52 -22.44
N GLY A 383 1.09 22.07 -23.54
CA GLY A 383 1.69 21.03 -24.38
C GLY A 383 0.70 19.94 -24.79
N PRO A 384 1.19 18.95 -25.55
CA PRO A 384 0.42 17.75 -25.90
C PRO A 384 0.19 16.83 -24.69
N ALA A 385 -0.75 15.90 -24.83
CA ALA A 385 -1.02 14.88 -23.83
C ALA A 385 0.12 13.86 -23.74
N TRP A 386 0.52 13.46 -22.53
CA TRP A 386 1.56 12.47 -22.30
C TRP A 386 0.95 11.09 -22.13
N ARG A 387 1.63 10.05 -22.61
CA ARG A 387 1.23 8.65 -22.43
C ARG A 387 2.30 7.88 -21.69
N PHE A 388 1.90 7.04 -20.76
CA PHE A 388 2.80 6.22 -19.97
C PHE A 388 2.17 4.87 -19.67
N ASP A 389 3.03 3.91 -19.39
CA ASP A 389 2.68 2.51 -19.18
C ASP A 389 3.65 1.85 -18.21
N ASP A 390 3.28 0.68 -17.68
CA ASP A 390 3.99 -0.10 -16.65
C ASP A 390 4.60 0.77 -15.55
N ILE A 391 3.77 1.50 -14.81
CA ILE A 391 4.25 2.19 -13.61
C ILE A 391 4.61 1.13 -12.57
N ASN A 392 5.83 1.21 -12.04
CA ASN A 392 6.28 0.38 -10.94
C ASN A 392 6.98 1.25 -9.88
N ILE A 393 6.57 1.15 -8.63
CA ILE A 393 7.20 1.79 -7.48
C ILE A 393 7.65 0.70 -6.52
N PHE A 394 8.95 0.53 -6.35
CA PHE A 394 9.52 -0.66 -5.69
C PHE A 394 10.72 -0.32 -4.80
N GLU A 395 11.00 -1.19 -3.83
CA GLU A 395 12.23 -1.12 -3.04
C GLU A 395 13.42 -1.48 -3.94
N ALA A 396 14.32 -0.51 -4.14
CA ALA A 396 15.55 -0.67 -4.89
C ALA A 396 16.71 -0.76 -3.90
N SER A 397 17.44 -1.87 -3.87
CA SER A 397 18.67 -1.92 -3.08
C SER A 397 19.69 -0.87 -3.59
N SER A 398 20.51 -0.28 -2.71
CA SER A 398 21.56 0.69 -3.10
C SER A 398 22.65 0.10 -4.01
N THR A 399 22.59 -1.21 -4.24
CA THR A 399 23.18 -1.95 -5.36
C THR A 399 22.03 -2.50 -6.21
N ASN A 400 21.98 -2.25 -7.53
CA ASN A 400 20.98 -2.79 -8.47
C ASN A 400 20.23 -4.03 -7.95
N ALA A 401 18.89 -4.01 -7.86
CA ALA A 401 18.04 -5.07 -7.30
C ALA A 401 18.67 -6.47 -7.39
N THR A 402 19.10 -7.01 -6.25
CA THR A 402 19.75 -8.32 -6.18
C THR A 402 18.87 -9.31 -5.39
N ILE A 403 18.45 -10.40 -6.05
CA ILE A 403 17.68 -11.54 -5.53
C ILE A 403 18.62 -12.45 -4.72
N SER A 404 18.24 -12.89 -3.52
CA SER A 404 18.93 -13.97 -2.81
C SER A 404 18.38 -15.34 -3.20
N LEU A 405 19.23 -16.36 -3.29
CA LEU A 405 18.78 -17.75 -3.43
C LEU A 405 18.21 -18.29 -2.10
N PRO A 406 17.19 -19.17 -2.12
CA PRO A 406 16.47 -19.62 -3.31
C PRO A 406 15.47 -18.56 -3.81
N LEU A 407 15.31 -18.49 -5.13
CA LEU A 407 14.23 -17.77 -5.80
C LEU A 407 13.10 -18.77 -6.07
N VAL A 408 11.90 -18.50 -5.56
CA VAL A 408 10.70 -19.31 -5.82
C VAL A 408 9.59 -18.38 -6.29
N GLU A 409 8.90 -18.77 -7.36
CA GLU A 409 7.83 -18.01 -7.99
C GLU A 409 6.70 -18.93 -8.46
N ASP A 410 5.53 -18.77 -7.86
CA ASP A 410 4.29 -19.52 -8.08
C ASP A 410 3.27 -18.76 -8.95
N PHE A 411 3.62 -17.53 -9.39
CA PHE A 411 2.84 -16.69 -10.30
C PHE A 411 1.37 -16.44 -9.89
N GLU A 412 1.05 -16.41 -8.59
CA GLU A 412 -0.31 -16.37 -8.02
C GLU A 412 -1.15 -15.10 -8.32
N ARG A 413 -0.67 -14.18 -9.16
CA ARG A 413 -1.37 -12.94 -9.52
C ARG A 413 -1.10 -12.50 -10.96
N ALA A 414 -1.98 -11.66 -11.50
CA ALA A 414 -1.75 -11.02 -12.79
C ALA A 414 -0.52 -10.08 -12.72
N GLY A 415 0.49 -10.37 -13.53
CA GLY A 415 1.74 -9.62 -13.66
C GLY A 415 2.97 -10.26 -13.01
N LEU A 416 4.16 -9.95 -13.54
CA LEU A 416 5.44 -10.38 -12.98
C LEU A 416 5.96 -9.41 -11.90
N PHE A 417 6.55 -9.96 -10.85
CA PHE A 417 7.24 -9.20 -9.80
C PHE A 417 8.51 -8.53 -10.34
N MET A 418 8.47 -7.21 -10.58
CA MET A 418 9.57 -6.46 -11.21
C MET A 418 10.81 -6.23 -10.32
N ASP A 419 10.76 -6.62 -9.05
CA ASP A 419 11.92 -6.78 -8.16
C ASP A 419 12.69 -8.09 -8.44
N ARG A 420 12.03 -9.06 -9.08
CA ARG A 420 12.60 -10.36 -9.47
C ARG A 420 12.78 -10.50 -10.98
N TRP A 421 11.99 -9.79 -11.77
CA TRP A 421 11.94 -9.89 -13.22
C TRP A 421 12.31 -8.56 -13.86
N GLN A 422 13.19 -8.58 -14.85
CA GLN A 422 13.35 -7.46 -15.76
C GLN A 422 12.05 -7.28 -16.56
N PRO A 423 11.71 -6.04 -16.94
CA PRO A 423 10.57 -5.77 -17.80
C PRO A 423 10.61 -6.67 -19.04
N SER A 424 9.58 -7.51 -19.18
CA SER A 424 9.51 -8.54 -20.20
C SER A 424 8.14 -8.56 -20.88
N SER A 425 8.09 -9.09 -22.10
CA SER A 425 6.87 -9.19 -22.90
C SER A 425 5.89 -10.33 -22.54
N PRO A 426 6.22 -11.38 -21.75
CA PRO A 426 5.26 -12.40 -21.35
C PRO A 426 4.15 -11.85 -20.43
N GLU A 427 2.95 -12.40 -20.58
CA GLU A 427 1.79 -12.07 -19.76
C GLU A 427 1.59 -13.14 -18.68
N VAL A 428 1.01 -12.80 -17.54
CA VAL A 428 0.57 -13.78 -16.53
C VAL A 428 -0.95 -13.79 -16.53
N ASN A 429 -1.54 -14.93 -16.88
CA ASN A 429 -2.98 -15.07 -17.06
C ASN A 429 -3.48 -16.40 -16.50
N ASN A 430 -4.79 -16.60 -16.51
CA ASN A 430 -5.46 -17.80 -15.99
C ASN A 430 -6.01 -18.69 -17.11
N ASP A 431 -5.39 -18.67 -18.28
CA ASP A 431 -5.78 -19.53 -19.39
C ASP A 431 -5.36 -20.98 -19.15
N GLU A 432 -6.13 -21.91 -19.71
CA GLU A 432 -5.84 -23.35 -19.60
C GLU A 432 -4.51 -23.74 -20.25
N PRO A 433 -3.83 -24.82 -19.77
CA PRO A 433 -4.25 -25.69 -18.68
C PRO A 433 -4.11 -25.06 -17.29
N SER A 434 -5.05 -25.36 -16.39
CA SER A 434 -4.99 -24.93 -14.99
C SER A 434 -3.66 -25.34 -14.32
N PRO A 435 -2.92 -24.38 -13.73
CA PRO A 435 -1.63 -24.62 -13.08
C PRO A 435 -1.73 -25.45 -11.78
N PRO A 436 -0.64 -26.10 -11.34
CA PRO A 436 -0.59 -26.82 -10.06
C PRO A 436 -0.68 -25.90 -8.84
N SER A 437 -0.03 -24.74 -8.86
CA SER A 437 -0.17 -23.67 -7.86
C SER A 437 -1.16 -22.62 -8.36
N GLY A 438 -2.20 -22.36 -7.57
CA GLY A 438 -3.12 -21.27 -7.88
C GLY A 438 -3.95 -21.44 -9.16
N VAL A 439 -4.19 -20.31 -9.82
CA VAL A 439 -4.97 -20.23 -11.08
C VAL A 439 -4.24 -19.49 -12.20
N TYR A 440 -3.07 -18.92 -11.94
CA TYR A 440 -2.33 -18.06 -12.86
C TYR A 440 -1.04 -18.73 -13.30
N SER A 441 -0.63 -18.54 -14.54
CA SER A 441 0.65 -19.01 -15.09
C SER A 441 1.18 -18.01 -16.12
N VAL A 442 2.48 -18.05 -16.38
CA VAL A 442 3.09 -17.21 -17.43
C VAL A 442 2.72 -17.76 -18.80
N GLU A 443 2.12 -16.94 -19.65
CA GLU A 443 1.94 -17.22 -21.07
C GLU A 443 3.10 -16.64 -21.90
N MET A 444 3.78 -17.51 -22.66
CA MET A 444 4.83 -17.11 -23.59
C MET A 444 4.54 -17.50 -25.03
N GLN A 445 4.50 -16.50 -25.91
CA GLN A 445 4.44 -16.62 -27.36
C GLN A 445 5.85 -16.77 -27.96
N PRO A 446 6.00 -17.38 -29.15
CA PRO A 446 7.30 -17.45 -29.82
C PRO A 446 7.94 -16.08 -30.04
N GLY A 447 9.21 -15.95 -29.65
CA GLY A 447 10.00 -14.71 -29.69
C GLY A 447 9.94 -13.89 -28.39
N GLN A 448 9.16 -14.31 -27.39
CA GLN A 448 9.13 -13.66 -26.09
C GLN A 448 10.23 -14.23 -25.17
N ARG A 449 10.72 -13.38 -24.28
CA ARG A 449 11.79 -13.68 -23.32
C ARG A 449 11.46 -13.04 -21.98
N MET A 450 11.68 -13.78 -20.89
CA MET A 450 11.70 -13.24 -19.53
C MET A 450 13.10 -13.37 -18.93
N GLU A 451 13.49 -12.39 -18.13
CA GLU A 451 14.82 -12.30 -17.52
C GLU A 451 14.68 -11.94 -16.05
N THR A 452 15.49 -12.53 -15.18
CA THR A 452 15.51 -12.18 -13.77
C THR A 452 16.31 -10.89 -13.52
N ALA A 453 16.03 -10.20 -12.42
CA ALA A 453 16.99 -9.28 -11.82
C ALA A 453 18.29 -10.01 -11.43
N ASP A 454 19.29 -9.26 -10.98
CA ASP A 454 20.58 -9.85 -10.59
C ASP A 454 20.37 -10.78 -9.38
N ILE A 455 21.06 -11.91 -9.33
CA ILE A 455 20.96 -12.93 -8.27
C ILE A 455 22.30 -12.98 -7.53
N LEU A 456 22.24 -13.02 -6.20
CA LEU A 456 23.37 -13.21 -5.30
C LEU A 456 23.74 -14.69 -5.22
N ALA A 457 24.50 -15.17 -6.19
CA ALA A 457 24.93 -16.57 -6.26
C ALA A 457 26.40 -16.81 -5.86
N ALA A 458 27.13 -15.78 -5.37
CA ALA A 458 28.53 -15.99 -4.97
C ALA A 458 28.61 -16.85 -3.71
N GLY A 459 29.40 -17.93 -3.80
CA GLY A 459 29.55 -18.89 -2.70
C GLY A 459 28.49 -19.98 -2.67
N SER A 460 27.49 -19.92 -3.57
CA SER A 460 26.57 -21.02 -3.85
C SER A 460 27.18 -21.98 -4.87
N SER A 461 26.81 -23.26 -4.80
CA SER A 461 27.24 -24.31 -5.75
C SER A 461 26.07 -25.25 -6.04
N ASN A 462 26.07 -25.92 -7.19
CA ASN A 462 24.99 -26.83 -7.61
C ASN A 462 23.60 -26.17 -7.66
N ILE A 463 23.54 -24.91 -8.11
CA ILE A 463 22.27 -24.19 -8.26
C ILE A 463 21.47 -24.87 -9.38
N VAL A 464 20.22 -25.23 -9.10
CA VAL A 464 19.27 -25.74 -10.09
C VAL A 464 18.36 -24.61 -10.51
N PHE A 465 18.06 -24.54 -11.81
CA PHE A 465 17.04 -23.68 -12.38
C PHE A 465 15.94 -24.58 -12.96
N GLY A 466 14.79 -24.61 -12.28
CA GLY A 466 13.64 -25.44 -12.61
C GLY A 466 12.36 -24.62 -12.79
N VAL A 467 11.44 -25.12 -13.61
CA VAL A 467 10.10 -24.56 -13.80
C VAL A 467 9.17 -25.64 -14.35
N LEU A 468 7.89 -25.57 -13.99
CA LEU A 468 6.84 -26.40 -14.59
C LEU A 468 6.38 -25.79 -15.91
N VAL A 469 6.22 -26.64 -16.93
CA VAL A 469 5.94 -26.20 -18.30
C VAL A 469 4.81 -27.00 -18.93
N SER A 470 3.89 -26.28 -19.59
CA SER A 470 3.04 -26.82 -20.65
C SER A 470 3.46 -26.25 -22.00
N SER A 471 3.60 -27.12 -23.00
CA SER A 471 4.01 -26.74 -24.36
C SER A 471 2.82 -26.48 -25.28
N PRO A 472 2.96 -25.60 -26.28
CA PRO A 472 1.88 -25.32 -27.22
C PRO A 472 1.45 -26.59 -27.97
N SER A 473 0.15 -26.84 -28.03
CA SER A 473 -0.42 -28.02 -28.69
C SER A 473 -0.19 -28.06 -30.21
N ASP A 474 0.05 -26.91 -30.84
CA ASP A 474 0.32 -26.74 -32.27
C ASP A 474 1.74 -26.20 -32.56
N ALA A 475 2.68 -26.42 -31.63
CA ALA A 475 4.06 -25.96 -31.74
C ALA A 475 4.75 -26.40 -33.04
N ALA A 476 5.50 -25.49 -33.66
CA ALA A 476 6.32 -25.78 -34.82
C ALA A 476 7.44 -26.81 -34.48
N PRO A 477 7.97 -27.59 -35.45
CA PRO A 477 8.99 -28.61 -35.17
C PRO A 477 10.30 -28.06 -34.58
N ASP A 478 10.57 -26.77 -34.75
CA ASP A 478 11.72 -26.04 -34.23
C ASP A 478 11.42 -25.25 -32.95
N ALA A 479 10.20 -25.37 -32.40
CA ALA A 479 9.81 -24.69 -31.18
C ALA A 479 10.47 -25.30 -29.93
N ALA A 480 11.04 -24.44 -29.09
CA ALA A 480 11.69 -24.84 -27.85
C ALA A 480 11.66 -23.72 -26.80
N LEU A 481 11.81 -24.08 -25.53
CA LEU A 481 12.22 -23.15 -24.47
C LEU A 481 13.72 -23.21 -24.27
N VAL A 482 14.38 -22.07 -24.31
CA VAL A 482 15.83 -21.93 -24.16
C VAL A 482 16.12 -21.28 -22.81
N PHE A 483 16.99 -21.91 -22.03
CA PHE A 483 17.40 -21.44 -20.71
C PHE A 483 18.81 -20.87 -20.82
N GLU A 484 19.00 -19.65 -20.31
CA GLU A 484 20.26 -18.92 -20.40
C GLU A 484 20.69 -18.36 -19.03
N TYR A 485 21.99 -18.12 -18.88
CA TYR A 485 22.53 -17.31 -17.77
C TYR A 485 23.50 -16.26 -18.29
N ARG A 486 23.61 -15.16 -17.54
CA ARG A 486 24.62 -14.13 -17.74
C ARG A 486 25.80 -14.38 -16.81
N ASP A 487 26.99 -14.53 -17.40
CA ASP A 487 28.22 -14.75 -16.64
C ASP A 487 28.72 -13.47 -15.94
N GLY A 488 29.74 -13.62 -15.07
CA GLY A 488 30.35 -12.50 -14.35
C GLY A 488 31.08 -11.48 -15.24
N GLY A 489 31.26 -11.77 -16.53
CA GLY A 489 31.75 -10.85 -17.56
C GLY A 489 30.64 -10.10 -18.31
N GLY A 490 29.37 -10.42 -18.03
CA GLY A 490 28.19 -9.82 -18.65
C GLY A 490 27.75 -10.49 -19.96
N ALA A 491 28.32 -11.64 -20.35
CA ALA A 491 27.92 -12.36 -21.55
C ALA A 491 26.83 -13.40 -21.25
N TRP A 492 25.84 -13.49 -22.14
CA TRP A 492 24.78 -14.51 -22.08
C TRP A 492 25.25 -15.82 -22.69
N HIS A 493 24.92 -16.93 -22.03
CA HIS A 493 25.22 -18.28 -22.47
C HIS A 493 23.98 -19.17 -22.32
N GLN A 494 23.66 -19.91 -23.38
CA GLN A 494 22.66 -20.96 -23.33
C GLN A 494 23.13 -22.15 -22.47
N ILE A 495 22.27 -22.61 -21.57
CA ILE A 495 22.50 -23.73 -20.64
C ILE A 495 21.77 -24.99 -21.11
N ALA A 496 20.50 -24.83 -21.47
CA ALA A 496 19.64 -25.91 -21.91
C ALA A 496 18.65 -25.42 -22.98
N SER A 497 18.11 -26.37 -23.73
CA SER A 497 17.00 -26.14 -24.65
C SER A 497 16.06 -27.34 -24.60
N PHE A 498 14.79 -27.08 -24.35
CA PHE A 498 13.73 -28.07 -24.22
C PHE A 498 12.79 -27.98 -25.41
N PRO A 499 12.88 -28.91 -26.40
CA PRO A 499 11.98 -28.92 -27.53
C PRO A 499 10.52 -29.12 -27.08
N ALA A 500 9.56 -28.48 -27.75
CA ALA A 500 8.13 -28.65 -27.44
C ALA A 500 7.70 -30.12 -27.45
N SER A 501 8.28 -30.93 -28.35
CA SER A 501 8.02 -32.37 -28.46
C SER A 501 8.48 -33.21 -27.24
N SER A 502 9.27 -32.64 -26.34
CA SER A 502 9.74 -33.29 -25.11
C SER A 502 8.94 -32.93 -23.86
N LEU A 503 8.01 -31.97 -23.97
CA LEU A 503 7.21 -31.45 -22.87
C LEU A 503 5.72 -31.77 -23.11
N PRO A 504 4.88 -31.83 -22.06
CA PRO A 504 3.46 -32.14 -22.22
C PRO A 504 2.72 -31.00 -22.91
N THR A 505 1.70 -31.32 -23.71
CA THR A 505 0.77 -30.35 -24.31
C THR A 505 -0.54 -30.21 -23.51
N SER A 506 -0.66 -30.97 -22.43
CA SER A 506 -1.82 -30.99 -21.53
C SER A 506 -1.33 -31.27 -20.13
N GLY A 507 -1.57 -30.34 -19.20
CA GLY A 507 -0.93 -30.34 -17.89
C GLY A 507 0.53 -29.89 -17.96
N PHE A 508 1.21 -29.96 -16.82
CA PHE A 508 2.56 -29.44 -16.63
C PHE A 508 3.60 -30.54 -16.44
N GLY A 509 4.80 -30.34 -16.98
CA GLY A 509 5.96 -31.20 -16.83
C GLY A 509 7.21 -30.39 -16.51
N VAL A 510 8.22 -31.02 -15.91
CA VAL A 510 9.39 -30.32 -15.37
C VAL A 510 10.40 -30.01 -16.50
N ALA A 511 10.86 -28.75 -16.55
CA ALA A 511 12.05 -28.34 -17.27
C ALA A 511 13.09 -27.82 -16.27
N GLU A 512 14.17 -28.58 -16.05
CA GLU A 512 15.20 -28.25 -15.06
C GLU A 512 16.62 -28.38 -15.61
N VAL A 513 17.53 -27.53 -15.12
CA VAL A 513 18.94 -27.58 -15.47
C VAL A 513 19.82 -27.11 -14.32
N VAL A 514 20.96 -27.79 -14.14
CA VAL A 514 22.00 -27.36 -13.18
C VAL A 514 22.83 -26.24 -13.81
N LEU A 515 22.96 -25.12 -13.10
CA LEU A 515 23.76 -23.99 -13.54
C LEU A 515 25.26 -24.32 -13.51
N PRO A 516 26.04 -23.86 -14.49
CA PRO A 516 27.49 -24.07 -14.52
C PRO A 516 28.20 -23.17 -13.49
N ALA A 517 29.44 -23.51 -13.13
CA ALA A 517 30.26 -22.72 -12.19
C ALA A 517 30.46 -21.24 -12.60
N GLY A 518 30.28 -20.91 -13.88
CA GLY A 518 30.29 -19.54 -14.37
C GLY A 518 29.15 -18.65 -13.84
N ALA A 519 28.11 -19.26 -13.25
CA ALA A 519 26.96 -18.59 -12.65
C ALA A 519 27.15 -18.24 -11.15
N GLU A 520 28.24 -18.69 -10.52
CA GLU A 520 28.48 -18.56 -9.06
C GLU A 520 29.01 -17.15 -8.69
N HIS A 521 28.24 -16.09 -9.00
CA HIS A 521 28.59 -14.70 -8.72
C HIS A 521 27.38 -13.84 -8.35
N ASN A 522 27.64 -12.68 -7.74
CA ASN A 522 26.59 -11.78 -7.21
C ASN A 522 25.91 -10.87 -8.25
N ALA A 523 26.00 -11.22 -9.52
CA ALA A 523 25.39 -10.46 -10.63
C ALA A 523 24.79 -11.41 -11.68
N LEU A 524 24.45 -12.63 -11.24
CA LEU A 524 23.87 -13.67 -12.08
C LEU A 524 22.50 -13.20 -12.56
N SER A 525 22.21 -13.29 -13.85
CA SER A 525 20.83 -13.16 -14.33
C SER A 525 20.48 -14.41 -15.12
N LEU A 526 19.25 -14.86 -14.99
CA LEU A 526 18.72 -16.02 -15.70
C LEU A 526 17.66 -15.56 -16.68
N ALA A 527 17.49 -16.31 -17.77
CA ALA A 527 16.45 -16.04 -18.73
C ALA A 527 15.86 -17.31 -19.32
N ILE A 528 14.57 -17.20 -19.68
CA ILE A 528 13.83 -18.19 -20.45
C ILE A 528 13.34 -17.49 -21.72
N GLU A 529 13.65 -18.07 -22.88
CA GLU A 529 13.21 -17.57 -24.18
C GLU A 529 12.40 -18.66 -24.90
N ALA A 530 11.21 -18.31 -25.37
CA ALA A 530 10.43 -19.15 -26.27
C ALA A 530 10.88 -18.91 -27.71
N VAL A 531 11.52 -19.90 -28.34
CA VAL A 531 12.03 -19.81 -29.71
C VAL A 531 11.27 -20.71 -30.67
N GLY A 532 11.42 -20.46 -31.98
CA GLY A 532 10.85 -21.26 -33.06
C GLY A 532 9.72 -20.57 -33.84
N GLY A 533 9.08 -21.32 -34.74
CA GLY A 533 7.98 -20.80 -35.56
C GLY A 533 6.72 -20.43 -34.75
N ALA A 534 5.92 -19.50 -35.29
CA ALA A 534 4.67 -19.06 -34.67
C ALA A 534 3.68 -20.21 -34.44
N SER A 535 3.04 -20.22 -33.27
CA SER A 535 1.95 -21.11 -32.86
C SER A 535 0.68 -20.29 -32.60
N SER A 536 -0.49 -20.93 -32.64
CA SER A 536 -1.73 -20.31 -32.18
C SER A 536 -2.03 -20.57 -30.71
N ASP A 537 -1.38 -21.60 -30.15
CA ASP A 537 -1.29 -21.89 -28.73
C ASP A 537 0.03 -21.34 -28.16
N ALA A 538 0.17 -21.25 -26.84
CA ALA A 538 1.35 -20.67 -26.20
C ALA A 538 1.96 -21.57 -25.12
N TRP A 539 3.21 -21.29 -24.78
CA TRP A 539 3.88 -21.93 -23.66
C TRP A 539 3.26 -21.44 -22.36
N ARG A 540 3.07 -22.33 -21.40
CA ARG A 540 2.69 -21.99 -20.02
C ARG A 540 3.82 -22.35 -19.07
N LEU A 541 4.20 -21.42 -18.20
CA LEU A 541 5.18 -21.66 -17.15
C LEU A 541 4.59 -21.39 -15.78
N ASP A 542 4.91 -22.25 -14.83
CA ASP A 542 4.47 -22.14 -13.45
C ASP A 542 5.50 -22.75 -12.49
N ASP A 543 5.39 -22.49 -11.19
CA ASP A 543 6.26 -23.08 -10.15
C ASP A 543 7.76 -23.00 -10.50
N LEU A 544 8.27 -21.77 -10.70
CA LEU A 544 9.67 -21.52 -11.01
C LEU A 544 10.53 -21.50 -9.75
N GLU A 545 11.65 -22.22 -9.79
CA GLU A 545 12.61 -22.32 -8.69
C GLU A 545 14.05 -22.15 -9.17
N VAL A 546 14.82 -21.34 -8.45
CA VAL A 546 16.27 -21.22 -8.61
C VAL A 546 16.92 -21.33 -7.24
N GLY A 547 17.60 -22.43 -6.98
CA GLY A 547 18.10 -22.75 -5.64
C GLY A 547 18.80 -24.12 -5.61
N GLY A 548 19.36 -24.49 -4.46
CA GLY A 548 19.86 -25.85 -4.28
C GLY A 548 18.70 -26.86 -4.32
N ASP A 549 18.81 -27.86 -5.20
CA ASP A 549 17.91 -29.01 -5.48
C ASP A 549 16.39 -28.84 -5.20
N PRO A 550 15.50 -28.91 -6.23
CA PRO A 550 14.03 -28.81 -6.12
C PRO A 550 13.32 -29.88 -5.27
N ARG A 551 14.07 -30.66 -4.48
CA ARG A 551 13.59 -31.67 -3.53
C ARG A 551 14.45 -31.63 -2.26
N GLY A 552 14.26 -30.61 -1.42
CA GLY A 552 14.62 -30.65 0.01
C GLY A 552 16.08 -31.03 0.34
N ALA A 553 17.09 -30.65 -0.46
CA ALA A 553 18.45 -31.13 -0.22
C ALA A 553 19.22 -30.44 0.93
N ASP A 554 18.66 -29.42 1.57
CA ASP A 554 19.20 -28.95 2.86
C ASP A 554 18.62 -29.73 4.06
N CYS A 555 17.60 -30.58 3.82
CA CYS A 555 17.18 -31.59 4.77
C CYS A 555 16.67 -32.89 4.13
N PRO A 556 17.56 -33.88 3.90
CA PRO A 556 17.16 -35.23 3.49
C PRO A 556 16.16 -35.93 4.43
N ALA A 557 15.89 -35.36 5.60
CA ALA A 557 14.92 -35.87 6.57
C ALA A 557 13.53 -35.25 6.43
N ASP A 558 13.36 -34.12 5.73
CA ASP A 558 12.06 -33.57 5.34
C ASP A 558 11.68 -34.13 3.96
N ILE A 559 11.33 -35.42 3.96
CA ILE A 559 11.09 -36.18 2.72
C ILE A 559 9.71 -35.89 2.11
N ASN A 560 8.81 -35.25 2.88
CA ASN A 560 7.49 -34.85 2.39
C ASN A 560 7.48 -33.39 1.89
N GLY A 561 8.51 -32.61 2.21
CA GLY A 561 8.72 -31.23 1.75
C GLY A 561 7.83 -30.20 2.45
N ASP A 562 7.35 -30.48 3.66
CA ASP A 562 6.45 -29.60 4.41
C ASP A 562 7.15 -28.61 5.36
N GLY A 563 8.48 -28.69 5.46
CA GLY A 563 9.31 -27.83 6.29
C GLY A 563 9.24 -28.16 7.79
N VAL A 564 8.69 -29.31 8.18
CA VAL A 564 8.53 -29.71 9.59
C VAL A 564 8.92 -31.17 9.80
N LEU A 565 10.05 -31.39 10.50
CA LEU A 565 10.47 -32.74 10.88
C LEU A 565 9.56 -33.39 11.92
N ASP A 566 8.72 -34.32 11.48
CA ASP A 566 7.80 -35.06 12.34
C ASP A 566 7.65 -36.55 11.98
N LEU A 567 6.58 -37.20 12.48
CA LEU A 567 6.36 -38.63 12.26
C LEU A 567 5.94 -38.96 10.81
N LEU A 568 5.44 -37.97 10.08
CA LEU A 568 5.05 -38.09 8.69
C LEU A 568 6.28 -38.31 7.81
N ASP A 569 7.40 -37.66 8.08
CA ASP A 569 8.65 -37.88 7.33
C ASP A 569 9.22 -39.27 7.54
N ILE A 570 9.19 -39.75 8.79
CA ILE A 570 9.60 -41.11 9.11
C ILE A 570 8.72 -42.11 8.35
N SER A 571 7.41 -41.85 8.29
CA SER A 571 6.48 -42.73 7.59
C SER A 571 6.67 -42.69 6.07
N ALA A 572 6.99 -41.52 5.51
CA ALA A 572 7.24 -41.31 4.10
C ALA A 572 8.59 -41.92 3.67
N PHE A 573 9.64 -41.79 4.46
CA PHE A 573 10.92 -42.47 4.23
C PHE A 573 10.78 -43.99 4.27
N VAL A 574 10.05 -44.54 5.25
CA VAL A 574 9.81 -45.98 5.32
C VAL A 574 9.00 -46.46 4.11
N ALA A 575 8.03 -45.68 3.65
CA ALA A 575 7.27 -46.00 2.44
C ALA A 575 8.17 -46.00 1.19
N ALA A 576 8.97 -44.95 0.99
CA ALA A 576 9.92 -44.81 -0.11
C ALA A 576 10.99 -45.93 -0.11
N PHE A 577 11.55 -46.24 1.07
CA PHE A 577 12.55 -47.28 1.22
C PHE A 577 12.01 -48.69 0.91
N THR A 578 10.75 -48.95 1.26
CA THR A 578 10.11 -50.26 1.01
C THR A 578 9.57 -50.42 -0.40
N SER A 579 9.25 -49.32 -1.09
CA SER A 579 8.82 -49.33 -2.50
C SER A 579 9.98 -49.31 -3.50
N GLY A 580 11.22 -49.06 -3.04
CA GLY A 580 12.38 -48.92 -3.93
C GLY A 580 12.44 -47.55 -4.60
N ASP A 581 11.84 -46.53 -3.97
CA ASP A 581 11.80 -45.18 -4.50
C ASP A 581 13.18 -44.50 -4.40
N PRO A 582 13.69 -43.86 -5.47
CA PRO A 582 14.94 -43.10 -5.42
C PRO A 582 14.95 -41.98 -4.36
N ALA A 583 13.80 -41.50 -3.88
CA ALA A 583 13.72 -40.52 -2.81
C ALA A 583 14.31 -41.02 -1.46
N ALA A 584 14.44 -42.34 -1.28
CA ALA A 584 15.05 -42.94 -0.09
C ALA A 584 16.56 -43.25 -0.24
N ASP A 585 17.18 -42.93 -1.37
CA ASP A 585 18.60 -43.20 -1.69
C ASP A 585 19.47 -42.01 -1.28
N LEU A 586 19.76 -41.93 0.02
CA LEU A 586 20.36 -40.77 0.69
C LEU A 586 21.88 -40.91 0.92
N ALA A 587 22.48 -42.05 0.61
CA ALA A 587 23.91 -42.31 0.82
C ALA A 587 24.55 -43.10 -0.33
N GLU A 588 25.86 -42.94 -0.51
CA GLU A 588 26.58 -43.79 -1.45
C GLU A 588 26.61 -45.26 -0.98
N PRO A 589 26.47 -46.24 -1.89
CA PRO A 589 26.43 -46.09 -3.35
C PRO A 589 25.03 -45.80 -3.92
N PHE A 590 24.87 -44.63 -4.55
CA PHE A 590 23.61 -44.21 -5.17
C PHE A 590 23.12 -45.21 -6.24
N GLY A 591 21.82 -45.45 -6.25
CA GLY A 591 21.10 -46.45 -7.03
C GLY A 591 20.89 -47.78 -6.31
N VAL A 592 21.24 -47.87 -5.02
CA VAL A 592 21.09 -49.09 -4.20
C VAL A 592 20.63 -48.72 -2.79
N LEU A 593 19.35 -48.97 -2.50
CA LEU A 593 18.83 -48.79 -1.13
C LEU A 593 19.44 -49.81 -0.16
N ASP A 594 20.19 -49.33 0.81
CA ASP A 594 20.83 -50.12 1.85
C ASP A 594 20.78 -49.45 3.24
N LEU A 595 21.53 -49.98 4.21
CA LEU A 595 21.52 -49.47 5.59
C LEU A 595 22.25 -48.12 5.73
N GLY A 596 23.04 -47.72 4.72
CA GLY A 596 23.66 -46.42 4.59
C GLY A 596 22.62 -45.32 4.47
N ASP A 597 21.57 -45.53 3.66
CA ASP A 597 20.50 -44.55 3.47
C ASP A 597 19.66 -44.33 4.73
N VAL A 598 19.33 -45.43 5.41
CA VAL A 598 18.64 -45.38 6.71
C VAL A 598 19.48 -44.62 7.74
N SER A 599 20.79 -44.81 7.72
CA SER A 599 21.70 -44.10 8.62
C SER A 599 21.79 -42.61 8.26
N ALA A 600 21.79 -42.25 6.98
CA ALA A 600 21.78 -40.86 6.52
C ALA A 600 20.48 -40.15 6.92
N PHE A 601 19.32 -40.79 6.71
CA PHE A 601 18.02 -40.27 7.15
C PHE A 601 17.97 -40.00 8.66
N VAL A 602 18.35 -40.99 9.48
CA VAL A 602 18.30 -40.86 10.96
C VAL A 602 19.27 -39.77 11.46
N ASN A 603 20.46 -39.66 10.85
CA ASN A 603 21.41 -38.62 11.22
C ASN A 603 20.90 -37.22 10.85
N SER A 604 20.24 -37.08 9.70
CA SER A 604 19.61 -35.83 9.28
C SER A 604 18.43 -35.45 10.19
N PHE A 605 17.52 -36.40 10.47
CA PHE A 605 16.34 -36.19 11.31
C PHE A 605 16.70 -35.79 12.74
N THR A 606 17.77 -36.39 13.30
CA THR A 606 18.24 -36.06 14.66
C THR A 606 19.07 -34.78 14.74
N ALA A 607 19.62 -34.31 13.61
CA ALA A 607 20.31 -33.03 13.51
C ALA A 607 19.34 -31.83 13.52
N GLY A 608 18.05 -32.06 13.22
CA GLY A 608 16.99 -31.07 13.35
C GLY A 608 17.07 -29.97 12.30
N CYS A 609 17.08 -30.33 11.02
CA CYS A 609 17.08 -29.35 9.94
C CYS A 609 15.94 -28.32 10.11
N PRO A 610 16.17 -27.07 9.71
CA PRO A 610 15.18 -26.00 9.80
C PRO A 610 14.07 -26.12 8.77
#